data_AF-A0A968YW07-F1
#
_entry.id   AF-A0A968YW07-F1
#
_cell.length_a   1.000
_cell.length_b   1.000
_cell.length_c   1.000
_cell.angle_alpha   90.00
_cell.angle_beta   90.00
_cell.angle_gamma   90.00
#
_symmetry.space_group_name_H-M   'P 1'
#
loop_
_entity.id
_entity.type
_entity.pdbx_description
1 polymer ?
#
loop_
_entity_poly.entity_id
_entity_poly.type
_entity_poly.pdbx_seq_one_letter_code
_entity_poly.pdbx_strand_id
1 'polypeptide(L)'
;MTILKEIYNAFDPAPLPANSKLYVDCKAVRGGSDVLVELGKTIRFSEKPTCQLYTGHRGGGKSTELLRLKQDLENKGCTVVYFSAEDQDVNPEDVEYTDILLACTRHLLEQVKGGEPNTCVELVAGTGTGAGGCVADGCQLGGSEGGGWD
;
A
#
# COMPACT_ATOMS: atom_id res chain seq x y z
N MET A 1 6.85 38.87 0.68
CA MET A 1 7.51 37.59 1.05
C MET A 1 6.52 36.53 1.58
N THR A 2 5.21 36.79 1.62
CA THR A 2 4.20 35.81 2.08
C THR A 2 3.88 34.74 1.04
N ILE A 3 3.72 35.11 -0.24
CA ILE A 3 3.32 34.15 -1.29
C ILE A 3 4.38 33.06 -1.58
N LEU A 4 5.67 33.38 -1.52
CA LEU A 4 6.73 32.37 -1.67
C LEU A 4 6.72 31.35 -0.53
N LYS A 5 6.44 31.80 0.69
CA LYS A 5 6.32 30.93 1.86
C LYS A 5 5.09 30.02 1.73
N GLU A 6 3.97 30.56 1.25
CA GLU A 6 2.75 29.79 0.97
C GLU A 6 2.99 28.74 -0.11
N ILE A 7 3.62 29.10 -1.23
CA ILE A 7 3.96 28.17 -2.31
C ILE A 7 4.90 27.07 -1.78
N TYR A 8 5.97 27.44 -1.08
CA TYR A 8 6.91 26.47 -0.51
C TYR A 8 6.20 25.46 0.40
N ASN A 9 5.35 25.94 1.31
CA ASN A 9 4.60 25.08 2.23
C ASN A 9 3.50 24.25 1.54
N ALA A 10 3.08 24.62 0.32
CA ALA A 10 2.15 23.82 -0.46
C ALA A 10 2.84 22.61 -1.14
N PHE A 11 4.16 22.64 -1.33
CA PHE A 11 4.94 21.54 -1.88
C PHE A 11 5.40 20.57 -0.77
N ASP A 12 4.43 19.91 -0.14
CA ASP A 12 4.66 18.81 0.79
C ASP A 12 4.77 17.47 0.02
N PRO A 13 5.84 16.68 0.18
CA PRO A 13 5.98 15.37 -0.45
C PRO A 13 5.05 14.28 0.12
N ALA A 14 4.23 14.60 1.14
CA ALA A 14 3.26 13.67 1.70
C ALA A 14 2.23 13.15 0.65
N PRO A 15 1.73 11.92 0.81
CA PRO A 15 0.65 11.41 -0.02
C PRO A 15 -0.58 12.34 0.01
N LEU A 16 -1.22 12.55 -1.14
CA LEU A 16 -2.41 13.39 -1.18
C LEU A 16 -3.61 12.64 -0.58
N PRO A 17 -4.47 13.32 0.19
CA PRO A 17 -5.74 12.76 0.60
C PRO A 17 -6.59 12.32 -0.60
N ALA A 18 -7.42 11.29 -0.44
CA ALA A 18 -8.21 10.69 -1.51
C ALA A 18 -9.05 11.70 -2.32
N ASN A 19 -9.60 12.70 -1.63
CA ASN A 19 -10.48 13.73 -2.20
C ASN A 19 -9.75 15.06 -2.48
N SER A 20 -8.42 15.05 -2.58
CA SER A 20 -7.63 16.26 -2.82
C SER A 20 -7.91 16.87 -4.19
N LYS A 21 -8.19 18.18 -4.21
CA LYS A 21 -8.33 18.97 -5.45
C LYS A 21 -7.02 19.10 -6.23
N LEU A 22 -5.88 18.79 -5.60
CA LEU A 22 -4.56 18.82 -6.21
C LEU A 22 -4.23 17.53 -6.97
N TYR A 23 -5.10 16.50 -6.90
CA TYR A 23 -4.89 15.26 -7.62
C TYR A 23 -5.00 15.48 -9.14
N VAL A 24 -4.02 14.97 -9.88
CA VAL A 24 -4.00 14.96 -11.34
C VAL A 24 -3.98 13.51 -11.82
N ASP A 25 -4.89 13.16 -12.73
CA ASP A 25 -4.94 11.83 -13.33
C ASP A 25 -3.79 11.67 -14.34
N CYS A 26 -2.83 10.81 -13.98
CA CYS A 26 -1.67 10.48 -14.80
C CYS A 26 -1.75 9.08 -15.42
N LYS A 27 -2.92 8.42 -15.45
CA LYS A 27 -3.05 7.03 -15.94
C LYS A 27 -2.54 6.87 -17.37
N ALA A 28 -2.86 7.83 -18.25
CA ALA A 28 -2.44 7.80 -19.65
C ALA A 28 -0.92 7.69 -19.83
N VAL A 29 -0.14 8.30 -18.92
CA VAL A 29 1.33 8.25 -18.96
C VAL A 29 1.92 7.12 -18.11
N ARG A 30 1.09 6.38 -17.36
CA ARG A 30 1.45 5.26 -16.49
C ARG A 30 1.04 3.89 -17.06
N GLY A 31 0.72 3.81 -18.34
CA GLY A 31 0.31 2.57 -18.99
C GLY A 31 -1.20 2.28 -18.92
N GLY A 32 -2.00 3.27 -18.53
CA GLY A 32 -3.47 3.20 -18.58
C GLY A 32 -4.12 2.37 -17.47
N SER A 33 -3.34 1.80 -16.55
CA SER A 33 -3.86 1.04 -15.41
C SER A 33 -4.54 1.95 -14.40
N ASP A 34 -5.61 1.46 -13.78
CA ASP A 34 -6.33 2.16 -12.73
C ASP A 34 -6.41 1.28 -11.49
N VAL A 35 -5.75 1.70 -10.41
CA VAL A 35 -5.72 0.94 -9.16
C VAL A 35 -7.12 0.70 -8.60
N LEU A 36 -8.06 1.63 -8.80
CA LEU A 36 -9.45 1.50 -8.34
C LEU A 36 -10.19 0.39 -9.09
N VAL A 37 -9.75 0.10 -10.31
CA VAL A 37 -10.33 -0.93 -11.16
C VAL A 37 -9.61 -2.26 -10.96
N GLU A 38 -8.30 -2.30 -11.10
CA GLU A 38 -7.53 -3.54 -11.11
C GLU A 38 -7.46 -4.17 -9.71
N LEU A 39 -6.92 -3.44 -8.74
CA LEU A 39 -6.90 -3.91 -7.36
C LEU A 39 -8.33 -3.96 -6.84
N GLY A 40 -9.09 -2.86 -6.93
CA GLY A 40 -10.45 -2.79 -6.38
C GLY A 40 -11.40 -3.91 -6.84
N LYS A 41 -11.28 -4.41 -8.08
CA LYS A 41 -12.04 -5.59 -8.54
C LYS A 41 -11.59 -6.87 -7.85
N THR A 42 -10.28 -7.12 -7.80
CA THR A 42 -9.70 -8.33 -7.20
C THR A 42 -10.12 -8.46 -5.73
N ILE A 43 -10.04 -7.35 -5.00
CA ILE A 43 -10.42 -7.21 -3.60
C ILE A 43 -11.87 -7.61 -3.37
N ARG A 44 -12.76 -7.04 -4.18
CA ARG A 44 -14.21 -7.16 -3.96
C ARG A 44 -14.78 -8.47 -4.46
N PHE A 45 -14.21 -9.04 -5.51
CA PHE A 45 -14.76 -10.24 -6.18
C PHE A 45 -14.08 -11.53 -5.77
N SER A 46 -12.93 -11.49 -5.10
CA SER A 46 -12.30 -12.71 -4.62
C SER A 46 -13.06 -13.31 -3.44
N GLU A 47 -13.46 -14.57 -3.56
CA GLU A 47 -14.03 -15.35 -2.45
C GLU A 47 -12.97 -15.86 -1.46
N LYS A 48 -11.69 -15.76 -1.82
CA LYS A 48 -10.54 -16.16 -0.99
C LYS A 48 -9.71 -14.94 -0.61
N PRO A 49 -9.02 -14.97 0.55
CA PRO A 49 -8.05 -13.93 0.88
C PRO A 49 -6.99 -13.79 -0.23
N THR A 50 -6.76 -12.55 -0.67
CA THR A 50 -5.75 -12.21 -1.68
C THR A 50 -4.65 -11.36 -1.10
N CYS A 51 -3.45 -11.48 -1.65
CA CYS A 51 -2.34 -10.58 -1.40
C CYS A 51 -1.92 -9.96 -2.73
N GLN A 52 -1.85 -8.63 -2.78
CA GLN A 52 -1.59 -7.89 -4.00
C GLN A 52 -0.36 -6.99 -3.80
N LEU A 53 0.60 -7.10 -4.71
CA LEU A 53 1.82 -6.30 -4.68
C LEU A 53 1.67 -5.14 -5.68
N TYR A 54 1.61 -3.91 -5.18
CA TYR A 54 1.53 -2.70 -6.01
C TYR A 54 2.86 -1.94 -5.98
N THR A 55 3.63 -2.04 -7.07
CA THR A 55 4.98 -1.47 -7.16
C THR A 55 5.08 -0.36 -8.20
N GLY A 56 6.22 0.35 -8.20
CA GLY A 56 6.53 1.40 -9.17
C GLY A 56 7.59 2.36 -8.63
N HIS A 57 7.98 3.33 -9.46
CA HIS A 57 9.05 4.27 -9.10
C HIS A 57 8.70 5.15 -7.89
N ARG A 58 9.75 5.62 -7.19
CA ARG A 58 9.64 6.60 -6.11
C ARG A 58 9.11 7.93 -6.68
N GLY A 59 8.22 8.60 -5.94
CA GLY A 59 7.55 9.81 -6.42
C GLY A 59 6.45 9.56 -7.47
N GLY A 60 6.16 8.30 -7.82
CA GLY A 60 5.09 7.93 -8.75
C GLY A 60 3.66 8.09 -8.18
N GLY A 61 3.48 8.57 -6.95
CA GLY A 61 2.15 8.79 -6.36
C GLY A 61 1.40 7.53 -5.93
N LYS A 62 2.09 6.39 -5.76
CA LYS A 62 1.46 5.12 -5.37
C LYS A 62 0.66 5.22 -4.08
N SER A 63 1.22 5.82 -3.03
CA SER A 63 0.51 5.99 -1.74
C SER A 63 -0.74 6.86 -1.90
N THR A 64 -0.70 7.89 -2.75
CA THR A 64 -1.89 8.69 -3.10
C THR A 64 -2.96 7.83 -3.79
N GLU A 65 -2.55 6.98 -4.73
CA GLU A 65 -3.46 6.07 -5.44
C GLU A 65 -4.07 5.03 -4.49
N LEU A 66 -3.30 4.51 -3.53
CA LEU A 66 -3.78 3.58 -2.50
C LEU A 66 -4.74 4.25 -1.51
N LEU A 67 -4.51 5.50 -1.11
CA LEU A 67 -5.47 6.27 -0.29
C LEU A 67 -6.80 6.49 -1.03
N ARG A 68 -6.76 6.69 -2.35
CA ARG A 68 -7.96 6.77 -3.19
C ARG A 68 -8.68 5.43 -3.29
N LEU A 69 -7.94 4.34 -3.44
CA LEU A 69 -8.49 2.98 -3.41
C LEU A 69 -9.16 2.69 -2.06
N LYS A 70 -8.50 3.05 -0.94
CA LYS A 70 -9.08 2.92 0.41
C LYS A 70 -10.45 3.59 0.47
N GLN A 71 -10.55 4.87 0.10
CA GLN A 71 -11.81 5.61 0.14
C GLN A 71 -12.89 4.98 -0.76
N ASP A 72 -12.50 4.51 -1.95
CA ASP A 72 -13.40 3.85 -2.89
C ASP A 72 -13.94 2.51 -2.36
N LEU A 73 -13.10 1.71 -1.71
CA LEU A 73 -13.48 0.46 -1.05
C LEU A 73 -14.38 0.72 0.17
N GLU A 74 -14.06 1.72 0.99
CA GLU A 74 -14.90 2.15 2.13
C GLU A 74 -16.30 2.58 1.66
N ASN A 75 -16.37 3.36 0.58
CA ASN A 75 -17.65 3.76 -0.03
C ASN A 75 -18.45 2.57 -0.59
N LYS A 76 -17.77 1.46 -0.89
CA LYS A 76 -18.38 0.20 -1.38
C LYS A 76 -18.72 -0.77 -0.24
N GLY A 77 -18.54 -0.36 1.02
CA GLY A 77 -18.89 -1.14 2.21
C GLY A 77 -17.78 -2.04 2.75
N CYS A 78 -16.54 -1.88 2.28
CA CYS A 78 -15.39 -2.59 2.83
C CYS A 78 -14.81 -1.86 4.04
N THR A 79 -14.34 -2.60 5.05
CA THR A 79 -13.56 -2.03 6.14
C THR A 79 -12.08 -2.08 5.77
N VAL A 80 -11.43 -0.92 5.61
CA VAL A 80 -10.05 -0.86 5.12
C VAL A 80 -9.07 -0.41 6.21
N VAL A 81 -8.09 -1.27 6.47
CA VAL A 81 -6.98 -0.99 7.38
C VAL A 81 -5.79 -0.51 6.54
N TYR A 82 -5.43 0.76 6.71
CA TYR A 82 -4.27 1.36 6.04
C TYR A 82 -3.28 1.84 7.08
N PHE A 83 -2.02 1.46 6.93
CA PHE A 83 -0.89 1.96 7.72
C PHE A 83 0.33 2.11 6.82
N SER A 84 1.13 3.14 7.05
CA SER A 84 2.40 3.31 6.37
C SER A 84 3.48 2.53 7.09
N ALA A 85 4.40 1.90 6.35
CA ALA A 85 5.62 1.36 6.95
C ALA A 85 6.59 2.45 7.41
N GLU A 86 6.38 3.71 7.01
CA GLU A 86 7.15 4.87 7.48
C GLU A 86 6.55 5.52 8.74
N ASP A 87 5.31 5.18 9.08
CA ASP A 87 4.76 5.55 10.39
C ASP A 87 5.53 4.73 11.45
N GLN A 88 5.69 5.29 12.65
CA GLN A 88 6.64 4.90 13.72
C GLN A 88 6.59 3.43 14.22
N ASP A 89 5.84 2.57 13.54
CA ASP A 89 5.59 1.18 13.88
C ASP A 89 6.65 0.21 13.32
N VAL A 90 7.36 0.56 12.23
CA VAL A 90 8.33 -0.33 11.59
C VAL A 90 9.57 0.44 11.11
N ASN A 91 10.77 0.08 11.59
CA ASN A 91 12.01 0.62 11.05
C ASN A 91 12.45 -0.21 9.83
N PRO A 92 12.43 0.32 8.60
CA PRO A 92 12.79 -0.46 7.41
C PRO A 92 14.24 -0.96 7.41
N GLU A 93 15.14 -0.36 8.18
CA GLU A 93 16.55 -0.78 8.28
C GLU A 93 16.78 -1.93 9.28
N ASP A 94 15.82 -2.19 10.17
CA ASP A 94 15.94 -3.16 11.28
C ASP A 94 14.55 -3.73 11.62
N VAL A 95 13.85 -4.23 10.60
CA VAL A 95 12.50 -4.80 10.74
C VAL A 95 12.58 -6.31 10.90
N GLU A 96 12.06 -6.82 12.01
CA GLU A 96 11.76 -8.24 12.16
C GLU A 96 10.30 -8.54 11.78
N TYR A 97 10.02 -9.79 11.39
CA TYR A 97 8.66 -10.19 11.03
C TYR A 97 7.68 -9.99 12.20
N THR A 98 8.15 -10.08 13.45
CA THR A 98 7.37 -9.82 14.67
C THR A 98 6.88 -8.39 14.75
N ASP A 99 7.69 -7.42 14.31
CA ASP A 99 7.31 -6.00 14.31
C ASP A 99 6.20 -5.75 13.30
N ILE A 100 6.29 -6.35 12.11
CA ILE A 100 5.24 -6.29 11.09
C ILE A 100 3.93 -6.87 11.63
N LEU A 101 3.99 -8.04 12.29
CA LEU A 101 2.80 -8.67 12.86
C LEU A 101 2.19 -7.83 14.00
N LEU A 102 3.03 -7.24 14.85
CA LEU A 102 2.58 -6.40 15.95
C LEU A 102 1.97 -5.09 15.44
N ALA A 103 2.58 -4.46 14.44
CA ALA A 103 2.05 -3.28 13.75
C ALA A 103 0.68 -3.59 13.13
N CYS A 104 0.58 -4.69 12.37
CA CYS A 104 -0.71 -5.14 11.82
C CYS A 104 -1.76 -5.32 12.92
N THR A 105 -1.40 -6.01 14.01
CA THR A 105 -2.31 -6.29 15.13
C THR A 105 -2.76 -5.01 15.82
N ARG A 106 -1.84 -4.06 16.04
CA ARG A 106 -2.14 -2.75 16.62
C ARG A 106 -3.15 -1.98 15.76
N HIS A 107 -2.85 -1.82 14.47
CA HIS A 107 -3.72 -1.09 13.53
C HIS A 107 -5.09 -1.76 13.40
N LEU A 108 -5.14 -3.08 13.41
CA LEU A 108 -6.40 -3.83 13.44
C LEU A 108 -7.21 -3.56 14.72
N LEU A 109 -6.57 -3.61 15.89
CA LEU A 109 -7.25 -3.37 17.16
C LEU A 109 -7.74 -1.93 17.30
N GLU A 110 -6.99 -0.96 16.79
CA GLU A 110 -7.40 0.45 16.78
C GLU A 110 -8.67 0.67 15.94
N GLN A 111 -8.83 -0.06 14.84
CA GLN A 111 -10.03 0.01 14.01
C GLN A 111 -11.20 -0.83 14.54
N VAL A 112 -10.94 -2.01 15.13
CA VAL A 112 -11.98 -2.94 15.61
C VAL A 112 -12.62 -2.51 16.93
N LYS A 113 -11.92 -1.74 17.78
CA LYS A 113 -12.49 -1.21 19.03
C LYS A 113 -13.73 -0.32 18.82
N GLY A 114 -14.13 -0.05 17.57
CA GLY A 114 -15.38 0.63 17.19
C GLY A 114 -16.38 -0.14 16.32
N GLY A 115 -16.22 -1.44 15.99
CA GLY A 115 -17.11 -2.12 15.02
C GLY A 115 -17.16 -3.66 15.07
N GLU A 116 -18.32 -4.22 14.64
CA GLU A 116 -18.69 -5.65 14.65
C GLU A 116 -17.94 -6.55 13.62
N PRO A 117 -17.87 -7.89 13.85
CA PRO A 117 -16.79 -8.77 13.36
C PRO A 117 -16.82 -9.22 11.88
N ASN A 118 -17.58 -8.57 11.00
CA ASN A 118 -17.71 -9.01 9.59
C ASN A 118 -16.64 -8.37 8.66
N THR A 119 -15.38 -8.36 9.10
CA THR A 119 -14.32 -7.54 8.51
C THR A 119 -13.50 -8.31 7.46
N CYS A 120 -13.68 -7.98 6.18
CA CYS A 120 -12.66 -8.27 5.16
C CYS A 120 -11.47 -7.34 5.40
N VAL A 121 -10.41 -7.85 6.03
CA VAL A 121 -9.16 -7.10 6.22
C VAL A 121 -8.32 -7.26 4.98
N GLU A 122 -7.98 -6.14 4.33
CA GLU A 122 -6.92 -6.13 3.33
C GLU A 122 -5.83 -5.15 3.73
N LEU A 123 -4.62 -5.69 3.87
CA LEU A 123 -3.42 -4.97 4.26
C LEU A 123 -2.84 -4.31 3.01
N VAL A 124 -3.08 -3.02 2.87
CA VAL A 124 -2.45 -2.22 1.82
C VAL A 124 -1.16 -1.62 2.38
N ALA A 125 -0.05 -2.36 2.24
CA ALA A 125 1.28 -1.88 2.62
C ALA A 125 1.86 -1.01 1.49
N GLY A 126 2.02 0.29 1.74
CA GLY A 126 2.78 1.18 0.86
C GLY A 126 4.25 1.16 1.25
N THR A 127 5.16 0.72 0.36
CA THR A 127 6.60 0.92 0.58
C THR A 127 7.00 2.33 0.19
N GLY A 128 7.31 3.12 1.21
CA GLY A 128 8.06 4.35 1.10
C GLY A 128 9.54 4.07 1.35
N THR A 129 10.36 4.59 0.44
CA THR A 129 11.75 5.03 0.68
C THR A 129 12.75 4.06 1.34
N GLY A 130 13.49 3.32 0.50
CA GLY A 130 14.79 2.73 0.85
C GLY A 130 15.65 2.58 -0.40
N ALA A 131 16.83 3.20 -0.42
CA ALA A 131 17.77 3.10 -1.54
C ALA A 131 18.44 1.72 -1.52
N GLY A 132 18.20 0.89 -2.54
CA GLY A 132 18.98 -0.33 -2.73
C GLY A 132 18.30 -1.37 -3.62
N GLY A 133 18.94 -1.67 -4.75
CA GLY A 133 18.91 -2.99 -5.40
C GLY A 133 17.57 -3.56 -5.85
N CYS A 134 17.24 -3.36 -7.13
CA CYS A 134 16.32 -4.22 -7.85
C CYS A 134 16.92 -5.63 -7.97
N VAL A 135 16.22 -6.66 -7.48
CA VAL A 135 16.35 -8.02 -8.02
C VAL A 135 14.93 -8.53 -8.26
N ALA A 136 14.52 -8.48 -9.52
CA ALA A 136 13.44 -9.32 -10.01
C ALA A 136 14.11 -10.62 -10.45
N ASP A 137 13.90 -11.72 -9.70
CA ASP A 137 14.00 -13.05 -10.27
C ASP A 137 13.25 -14.08 -9.42
N GLY A 138 12.38 -14.85 -10.11
CA GLY A 138 12.11 -16.23 -9.76
C GLY A 138 11.04 -16.53 -8.71
N CYS A 139 9.76 -16.30 -9.03
CA CYS A 139 8.69 -17.16 -8.48
C CYS A 139 8.65 -18.46 -9.28
N GLN A 140 9.37 -19.49 -8.81
CA GLN A 140 9.13 -20.88 -9.22
C GLN A 140 9.02 -21.74 -7.96
N LEU A 141 7.76 -22.07 -7.62
CA LEU A 141 7.43 -23.11 -6.67
C LEU A 141 7.49 -24.46 -7.41
N GLY A 142 8.34 -25.36 -6.93
CA GLY A 142 8.38 -26.74 -7.40
C GLY A 142 9.59 -27.47 -6.87
N GLY A 143 9.43 -28.18 -5.75
CA GLY A 143 10.44 -29.11 -5.24
C GLY A 143 10.43 -30.44 -5.99
N SER A 144 11.61 -31.05 -6.13
CA SER A 144 11.80 -32.49 -6.08
C SER A 144 13.29 -32.81 -5.87
N GLU A 145 13.57 -33.41 -4.72
CA GLU A 145 14.57 -34.44 -4.39
C GLU A 145 15.75 -34.70 -5.35
N GLY A 146 16.96 -34.71 -4.79
CA GLY A 146 17.94 -35.78 -5.03
C GLY A 146 19.22 -35.46 -5.78
N GLY A 147 20.35 -35.49 -5.06
CA GLY A 147 21.57 -36.16 -5.54
C GLY A 147 22.79 -35.30 -5.89
N GLY A 148 23.89 -35.58 -5.17
CA GLY A 148 25.24 -35.68 -5.74
C GLY A 148 26.07 -34.40 -5.83
N TRP A 149 27.06 -34.26 -4.96
CA TRP A 149 28.20 -33.37 -5.15
C TRP A 149 29.33 -34.21 -5.77
N ASP A 150 29.69 -33.92 -7.02
CA ASP A 150 31.00 -34.18 -7.62
C ASP A 150 31.37 -32.95 -8.47
#